data_AF-A0A850LSS2-F1
#
_entry.id   AF-A0A850LSS2-F1
#
_cell.length_a   1.000
_cell.length_b   1.000
_cell.length_c   1.000
_cell.angle_alpha   90.00
_cell.angle_beta   90.00
_cell.angle_gamma   90.00
#
_symmetry.space_group_name_H-M   'P 1'
#
loop_
_entity.id
_entity.type
_entity.pdbx_description
1 polymer ?
#
loop_
_entity_poly.entity_id
_entity_poly.type
_entity_poly.pdbx_seq_one_letter_code
_entity_poly.pdbx_strand_id
1 'polypeptide(L)'
;MTNYIEIKDLGNLKDLEGKKIKVKGSISDLPWQHLINQPETHPIINYFDVGQLQIVIYSKDEINHKGLISVFGTIIKIVGKSKRPEIVKRHWEYQMIVDKWEKA
;
A
#
# COMPACT_ATOMS: atom_id res chain seq x y z
N MET A 1 -13.40 16.38 -9.94
CA MET A 1 -12.88 15.11 -10.50
C MET A 1 -11.57 14.80 -9.80
N THR A 2 -11.49 13.67 -9.09
CA THR A 2 -10.24 13.26 -8.45
C THR A 2 -9.35 12.58 -9.50
N ASN A 3 -8.20 13.19 -9.79
CA ASN A 3 -7.24 12.62 -10.74
C ASN A 3 -6.31 11.65 -10.02
N TYR A 4 -6.30 10.40 -10.49
CA TYR A 4 -5.38 9.37 -10.02
C TYR A 4 -4.28 9.19 -11.05
N ILE A 5 -3.02 9.17 -10.59
CA ILE A 5 -1.86 8.88 -11.45
C ILE A 5 -1.81 7.37 -11.65
N GLU A 6 -1.90 6.91 -12.90
CA GLU A 6 -1.74 5.49 -13.20
C GLU A 6 -0.27 5.10 -13.19
N ILE A 7 0.06 4.08 -12.39
CA ILE A 7 1.40 3.50 -12.32
C ILE A 7 1.34 2.01 -12.70
N LYS A 8 2.43 1.52 -13.29
CA LYS A 8 2.55 0.12 -13.75
C LYS A 8 3.31 -0.76 -12.77
N ASP A 9 4.16 -0.18 -11.94
CA ASP A 9 5.02 -0.86 -10.98
C ASP A 9 5.27 0.01 -9.74
N LEU A 10 5.95 -0.56 -8.75
CA LEU A 10 6.22 0.06 -7.45
C LEU A 10 7.64 0.65 -7.34
N GLY A 11 8.37 0.82 -8.45
CA GLY A 11 9.79 1.13 -8.46
C GLY A 11 10.17 2.49 -7.86
N ASN A 12 9.29 3.49 -7.95
CA ASN A 12 9.58 4.84 -7.45
C ASN A 12 8.40 5.49 -6.70
N LEU A 13 7.97 4.86 -5.61
CA LEU A 13 6.88 5.39 -4.76
C LEU A 13 7.27 6.65 -3.97
N LYS A 14 8.57 6.92 -3.79
CA LYS A 14 9.06 8.09 -3.05
C LYS A 14 8.53 9.41 -3.63
N ASP A 15 8.56 9.54 -4.95
CA ASP A 15 8.13 10.76 -5.64
C ASP A 15 6.59 10.87 -5.73
N LEU A 16 5.88 9.86 -5.20
CA LEU A 16 4.43 9.76 -5.16
C LEU A 16 3.86 9.92 -3.75
N GLU A 17 4.70 10.17 -2.73
CA GLU A 17 4.24 10.43 -1.36
C GLU A 17 3.16 11.53 -1.33
N GLY A 18 2.03 11.22 -0.70
CA GLY A 18 0.86 12.12 -0.62
C GLY A 18 0.02 12.23 -1.90
N LYS A 19 0.46 11.62 -3.01
CA LYS A 19 -0.29 11.64 -4.27
C LYS A 19 -1.29 10.50 -4.34
N LYS A 20 -2.37 10.75 -5.09
CA LYS A 20 -3.38 9.75 -5.43
C LYS A 20 -2.96 8.97 -6.67
N ILE A 21 -2.93 7.64 -6.57
CA ILE A 21 -2.52 6.73 -7.63
C ILE A 21 -3.60 5.69 -7.94
N LYS A 22 -3.52 5.13 -9.15
CA LYS A 22 -4.19 3.90 -9.57
C LYS A 22 -3.11 2.87 -9.89
N VAL A 23 -3.23 1.66 -9.35
CA VAL A 23 -2.34 0.54 -9.66
C VAL A 23 -3.13 -0.76 -9.80
N LYS A 24 -2.73 -1.61 -10.75
CA LYS A 24 -3.35 -2.92 -11.02
C LYS A 24 -2.49 -4.03 -10.43
N GLY A 25 -3.12 -4.99 -9.77
CA GLY A 25 -2.45 -6.08 -9.06
C GLY A 25 -3.45 -7.06 -8.44
N SER A 26 -3.00 -7.91 -7.53
CA SER A 26 -3.84 -8.89 -6.83
C SER A 26 -3.55 -8.93 -5.33
N ILE A 27 -4.53 -9.34 -4.53
CA ILE A 27 -4.30 -9.64 -3.12
C ILE A 27 -3.38 -10.86 -3.04
N SER A 28 -2.31 -10.75 -2.26
CA SER A 28 -1.31 -11.81 -2.11
C SER A 28 -1.74 -12.86 -1.10
N ASP A 29 -1.49 -14.13 -1.43
CA ASP A 29 -1.67 -15.24 -0.49
C ASP A 29 -0.48 -15.36 0.48
N LEU A 30 0.69 -14.79 0.14
CA LEU A 30 1.92 -14.91 0.93
C LEU A 30 2.46 -13.51 1.32
N PRO A 31 2.33 -13.11 2.60
CA PRO A 31 2.82 -11.82 3.05
C PRO A 31 4.35 -11.79 3.14
N TRP A 32 4.97 -10.78 2.53
CA TRP A 32 6.37 -10.44 2.74
C TRP A 32 6.55 -9.60 4.00
N GLN A 33 7.79 -9.54 4.49
CA GLN A 33 8.11 -8.74 5.67
C GLN A 33 8.03 -7.24 5.32
N HIS A 34 7.00 -6.58 5.86
CA HIS A 34 6.79 -5.14 5.74
C HIS A 34 6.64 -4.49 7.11
N LEU A 35 6.92 -3.19 7.18
CA LEU A 35 6.41 -2.36 8.27
C LEU A 35 4.88 -2.38 8.22
N ILE A 36 4.22 -2.37 9.38
CA ILE A 36 2.76 -2.28 9.44
C ILE A 36 2.39 -1.07 10.27
N ASN A 37 1.46 -0.29 9.75
CA ASN A 37 0.74 0.75 10.45
C ASN A 37 -0.75 0.37 10.48
N GLN A 38 -1.50 0.77 11.47
CA GLN A 38 -2.94 0.48 11.55
C GLN A 38 -3.70 1.80 11.62
N PRO A 39 -3.91 2.48 10.48
CA PRO A 39 -4.69 3.71 10.47
C PRO A 39 -6.12 3.40 10.92
N GLU A 40 -6.61 4.09 11.96
CA GLU A 40 -7.96 3.88 12.53
C GLU A 40 -9.08 3.96 11.47
N THR A 41 -8.86 4.76 10.42
CA THR A 41 -9.84 4.99 9.36
C THR A 41 -9.89 3.87 8.30
N HIS A 42 -8.86 3.04 8.20
CA HIS A 42 -8.72 1.98 7.18
C HIS A 42 -8.10 0.73 7.84
N PRO A 43 -8.86 0.04 8.70
CA PRO A 43 -8.32 -1.01 9.57
C PRO A 43 -7.95 -2.30 8.84
N ILE A 44 -8.46 -2.50 7.61
CA ILE A 44 -8.22 -3.73 6.86
C ILE A 44 -6.88 -3.64 6.15
N ILE A 45 -6.00 -4.59 6.43
CA ILE A 45 -4.65 -4.66 5.87
C ILE A 45 -4.62 -5.77 4.83
N ASN A 46 -4.18 -5.45 3.62
CA ASN A 46 -3.93 -6.44 2.58
C ASN A 46 -2.51 -6.28 2.05
N TYR A 47 -1.89 -7.41 1.73
CA TYR A 47 -0.67 -7.46 0.95
C TYR A 47 -1.07 -7.54 -0.53
N PHE A 48 -0.50 -6.67 -1.36
CA PHE A 48 -0.93 -6.48 -2.72
C PHE A 48 0.24 -6.64 -3.68
N ASP A 49 0.16 -7.65 -4.54
CA ASP A 49 1.18 -7.98 -5.53
C ASP A 49 0.98 -7.14 -6.79
N VAL A 50 2.04 -6.45 -7.20
CA VAL A 50 2.12 -5.65 -8.41
C VAL A 50 3.35 -6.10 -9.20
N GLY A 51 3.13 -6.97 -10.18
CA GLY A 51 4.22 -7.63 -10.89
C GLY A 51 5.00 -8.56 -9.96
N GLN A 52 6.29 -8.27 -9.75
CA GLN A 52 7.17 -9.03 -8.85
C GLN A 52 7.38 -8.35 -7.49
N LEU A 53 6.68 -7.24 -7.24
CA LEU A 53 6.81 -6.45 -6.01
C LEU A 53 5.52 -6.52 -5.21
N GLN A 54 5.63 -6.28 -3.91
CA GLN A 54 4.50 -6.27 -2.98
C GLN A 54 4.42 -4.93 -2.24
N ILE A 55 3.19 -4.47 -2.00
CA ILE A 55 2.90 -3.29 -1.19
C ILE A 55 1.81 -3.62 -0.17
N VAL A 56 1.88 -2.99 1.00
CA VAL A 56 0.79 -3.03 1.97
C VAL A 56 -0.24 -1.95 1.63
N ILE A 57 -1.50 -2.36 1.55
CA ILE A 57 -2.63 -1.48 1.31
C ILE A 57 -3.60 -1.53 2.49
N TYR A 58 -4.19 -0.38 2.81
CA TYR A 58 -5.16 -0.21 3.89
C TYR A 58 -6.52 0.17 3.32
N SER A 59 -7.54 -0.64 3.56
CA SER A 59 -8.90 -0.38 3.09
C SER A 59 -9.89 -0.21 4.24
N LYS A 60 -10.99 0.50 3.98
CA LYS A 60 -12.13 0.59 4.90
C LYS A 60 -12.87 -0.74 4.98
N ASP A 61 -13.11 -1.31 3.81
CA ASP A 61 -13.87 -2.54 3.63
C ASP A 61 -12.96 -3.66 3.10
N GLU A 62 -13.40 -4.90 3.32
CA GLU A 62 -12.68 -6.09 2.85
C GLU A 62 -12.68 -6.18 1.31
N ILE A 63 -11.55 -6.60 0.75
CA ILE A 63 -11.39 -6.79 -0.70
C ILE A 63 -11.57 -8.28 -1.01
N ASN A 64 -12.83 -8.70 -1.14
CA ASN A 64 -13.21 -10.09 -1.40
C ASN A 64 -13.15 -10.47 -2.89
N HIS A 65 -12.00 -10.28 -3.54
CA HIS A 65 -11.82 -10.64 -4.94
C HIS A 65 -10.54 -11.42 -5.17
N LYS A 66 -10.68 -12.60 -5.79
CA LYS A 66 -9.57 -13.40 -6.30
C LYS A 66 -9.32 -13.03 -7.76
N GLY A 67 -8.16 -12.45 -8.05
CA GLY A 67 -7.79 -12.03 -9.39
C GLY A 67 -7.21 -10.62 -9.43
N LEU A 68 -7.07 -10.08 -10.63
CA LEU A 68 -6.55 -8.73 -10.84
C LEU A 68 -7.63 -7.68 -10.56
N ILE A 69 -7.28 -6.71 -9.72
CA ILE A 69 -8.09 -5.53 -9.42
C ILE A 69 -7.26 -4.28 -9.66
N SER A 70 -7.95 -3.15 -9.88
CA SER A 70 -7.35 -1.84 -9.79
C SER A 70 -7.68 -1.22 -8.44
N VAL A 71 -6.66 -0.82 -7.69
CA VAL A 71 -6.82 -0.09 -6.44
C VAL A 71 -6.50 1.38 -6.65
N PHE A 72 -7.27 2.24 -5.99
CA PHE A 72 -7.16 3.68 -6.05
C PHE A 72 -6.93 4.23 -4.66
N GLY A 73 -5.95 5.08 -4.47
CA GLY A 73 -5.66 5.58 -3.13
C GLY A 73 -4.46 6.48 -3.07
N THR A 74 -4.06 6.81 -1.85
CA THR A 74 -2.99 7.76 -1.57
C THR A 74 -1.76 7.04 -1.05
N ILE A 75 -0.59 7.32 -1.64
CA ILE A 75 0.67 6.80 -1.12
C ILE A 75 1.03 7.52 0.17
N ILE A 76 1.35 6.73 1.19
CA ILE A 76 1.79 7.21 2.50
C ILE A 76 3.17 6.66 2.82
N LYS A 77 3.93 7.42 3.61
CA LYS A 77 5.21 6.98 4.15
C LYS A 77 5.01 6.49 5.59
N ILE A 78 5.41 5.25 5.85
CA ILE A 78 5.47 4.69 7.20
C ILE A 78 6.89 4.76 7.69
N VAL A 79 7.08 5.18 8.94
CA VAL A 79 8.40 5.23 9.59
C VAL A 79 8.40 4.27 10.78
N GLY A 80 9.16 3.19 10.64
CA GLY A 80 9.44 2.25 11.72
C GLY A 80 10.55 2.77 12.63
N LYS A 81 10.34 2.64 13.94
CA LYS A 81 11.39 2.83 14.95
C LYS A 81 11.90 1.47 15.41
N SER A 82 13.19 1.40 15.70
CA SER A 82 13.77 0.23 16.37
C SER A 82 13.02 -0.04 17.67
N LYS A 83 12.76 -1.33 17.97
CA LYS A 83 12.25 -1.76 19.29
C LYS A 83 13.28 -1.55 20.40
N ARG A 84 14.55 -1.38 20.03
CA ARG A 84 15.67 -1.06 20.93
C ARG A 84 15.89 0.46 20.94
N PRO A 85 15.59 1.17 22.04
CA PRO A 85 15.66 2.63 22.10
C PRO A 85 17.06 3.19 21.89
N GLU A 86 18.11 2.41 22.17
CA GLU A 86 19.51 2.76 21.96
C GLU A 86 19.94 2.79 20.48
N ILE A 87 19.13 2.23 19.56
CA ILE A 87 19.40 2.21 18.12
C ILE A 87 18.53 3.27 17.43
N VAL A 88 19.13 4.40 17.05
CA VAL A 88 18.46 5.51 16.34
C VAL A 88 18.30 5.23 14.83
N LYS A 89 18.19 3.96 14.43
CA LYS A 89 18.01 3.61 13.02
C LYS A 89 16.54 3.72 12.66
N ARG A 90 16.23 4.63 11.73
CA ARG A 90 14.89 4.80 11.17
C ARG A 90 14.79 3.97 9.89
N HIS A 91 13.77 3.13 9.83
CA HIS A 91 13.38 2.43 8.61
C HIS A 91 12.11 3.09 8.09
N TRP A 92 11.95 3.20 6.77
CA TRP A 92 10.71 3.71 6.20
C TRP A 92 10.33 2.90 4.96
N GLU A 93 9.04 2.84 4.72
CA GLU A 93 8.43 2.16 3.58
C GLU A 93 7.29 3.01 3.04
N TYR A 94 6.96 2.84 1.75
CA TYR A 94 5.80 3.47 1.13
C TYR A 94 4.70 2.45 0.97
N GLN A 95 3.49 2.85 1.37
CA GLN A 95 2.30 2.02 1.45
C GLN A 95 1.11 2.82 0.92
N MET A 96 -0.09 2.24 0.88
CA MET A 96 -1.25 2.92 0.30
C MET A 96 -2.47 2.89 1.20
N ILE A 97 -3.13 4.04 1.36
CA ILE A 97 -4.50 4.12 1.88
C ILE A 97 -5.46 4.07 0.68
N VAL A 98 -6.31 3.05 0.64
CA VAL A 98 -7.24 2.77 -0.46
C VAL A 98 -8.52 3.57 -0.28
N ASP A 99 -8.81 4.41 -1.27
CA ASP A 99 -10.08 5.12 -1.39
C ASP A 99 -11.18 4.19 -1.96
N LYS A 100 -10.84 3.40 -2.98
CA LYS A 100 -11.73 2.46 -3.66
C LYS A 100 -10.96 1.41 -4.45
N TRP A 101 -11.65 0.34 -4.87
CA TRP A 101 -11.12 -0.65 -5.80
C TRP A 101 -12.18 -1.05 -6.83
N GLU A 102 -11.74 -1.56 -7.98
CA GLU A 102 -12.63 -2.07 -9.04
C GLU A 102 -12.02 -3.32 -9.68
N LYS A 103 -12.88 -4.17 -10.24
CA LYS A 103 -12.44 -5.33 -11.06
C LYS A 103 -11.76 -4.79 -12.33
N ALA A 104 -10.60 -5.37 -12.67
CA ALA A 104 -9.75 -4.88 -13.75
C ALA A 104 -9.86 -5.65 -15.05
#